data_AF-A0AAW6Q7I9-F1
#
_entry.id   AF-A0AAW6Q7I9-F1
#
_cell.length_a   1.000
_cell.length_b   1.000
_cell.length_c   1.000
_cell.angle_alpha   90.00
_cell.angle_beta   90.00
_cell.angle_gamma   90.00
#
_symmetry.space_group_name_H-M   'P 1'
#
loop_
_entity.id
_entity.type
_entity.pdbx_description
1 polymer ?
#
loop_
_entity_poly.entity_id
_entity_poly.type
_entity_poly.pdbx_seq_one_letter_code
_entity_poly.pdbx_strand_id
1 'polypeptide(L)'
;MVKKQKSKKKVIKTFKEVRAEKTEVQYEYLVEKHIIKSNDARYAILDKYAHLSNNVYNQALYRFRQAFFKGKWLSYEKLDKSFKQSFNQKDCMLYRSMKSVHLAQQILKLVNQNMISWNKARKAYLKAPQKFTGKPKIPKYKPKGGKNIVIVDNQTAK
;
A
#
# COMPACT_ATOMS: atom_id res chain seq x y z
N MET A 1 55.81 29.61 17.76
CA MET A 1 54.41 30.04 17.95
C MET A 1 53.46 28.99 17.36
N VAL A 2 52.69 28.27 18.17
CA VAL A 2 51.79 27.20 17.71
C VAL A 2 50.44 27.81 17.30
N LYS A 3 50.07 27.69 16.01
CA LYS A 3 48.75 28.12 15.51
C LYS A 3 47.68 27.15 16.02
N LYS A 4 46.78 27.60 16.90
CA LYS A 4 45.58 26.84 17.33
C LYS A 4 44.69 26.57 16.11
N GLN A 5 44.54 25.31 15.72
CA GLN A 5 43.49 24.89 14.79
C GLN A 5 42.12 25.07 15.46
N LYS A 6 41.30 26.00 14.94
CA LYS A 6 39.90 26.16 15.36
C LYS A 6 39.09 24.99 14.78
N SER A 7 38.62 24.10 15.65
CA SER A 7 37.65 23.07 15.28
C SER A 7 36.37 23.73 14.75
N LYS A 8 36.02 23.47 13.48
CA LYS A 8 34.74 23.90 12.91
C LYS A 8 33.65 23.03 13.54
N LYS A 9 33.05 23.51 14.63
CA LYS A 9 31.82 22.89 15.17
C LYS A 9 30.79 22.83 14.04
N LYS A 10 30.37 21.63 13.64
CA LYS A 10 29.21 21.45 12.76
C LYS A 10 28.01 22.04 13.50
N VAL A 11 27.41 23.09 12.96
CA VAL A 11 26.18 23.67 13.49
C VAL A 11 25.09 22.62 13.33
N ILE A 12 24.59 22.09 14.45
CA ILE A 12 23.49 21.13 14.46
C ILE A 12 22.22 21.98 14.35
N LYS A 13 21.57 21.92 13.18
CA LYS A 13 20.29 22.61 12.96
C LYS A 13 19.26 22.13 13.96
N THR A 14 18.50 23.06 14.52
CA THR A 14 17.41 22.72 15.44
C THR A 14 16.28 22.01 14.70
N PHE A 15 15.49 21.19 15.40
CA PHE A 15 14.32 20.55 14.80
C PHE A 15 13.33 21.55 14.21
N LYS A 16 13.25 22.76 14.79
CA LYS A 16 12.44 23.87 14.26
C LYS A 16 13.01 24.39 12.93
N GLU A 17 14.31 24.62 12.84
CA GLU A 17 14.97 25.05 11.59
C GLU A 17 14.84 24.01 10.48
N VAL A 18 15.10 22.72 10.78
CA VAL A 18 14.92 21.63 9.81
C VAL A 18 13.47 21.52 9.33
N ARG A 19 12.50 21.79 10.22
CA ARG A 19 11.08 21.76 9.88
C ARG A 19 10.67 22.98 9.06
N ALA A 20 11.17 24.16 9.37
CA ALA A 20 10.94 25.39 8.62
C ALA A 20 11.52 25.29 7.20
N GLU A 21 12.77 24.85 7.05
CA GLU A 21 13.38 24.60 5.73
C GLU A 21 12.62 23.55 4.93
N LYS A 22 12.11 22.49 5.58
CA LYS A 22 11.24 21.51 4.91
C LYS A 22 9.88 22.09 4.54
N THR A 23 9.35 23.06 5.29
CA THR A 23 8.07 23.70 4.99
C THR A 23 8.20 24.75 3.89
N GLU A 24 9.38 25.37 3.75
CA GLU A 24 9.73 26.19 2.58
C GLU A 24 9.85 25.37 1.28
N VAL A 25 10.21 24.08 1.38
CA VAL A 25 9.98 23.13 0.28
C VAL A 25 8.46 22.94 0.15
N GLN A 26 7.84 23.65 -0.79
CA GLN A 26 6.40 23.56 -1.06
C GLN A 26 5.95 22.10 -1.15
N TYR A 27 5.28 21.62 -0.10
CA TYR A 27 4.53 20.39 -0.18
C TYR A 27 3.15 20.72 -0.75
N GLU A 28 2.83 20.11 -1.88
CA GLU A 28 1.50 20.21 -2.48
C GLU A 28 0.39 19.68 -1.53
N TYR A 29 0.75 18.89 -0.51
CA TYR A 29 -0.16 18.27 0.47
C TYR A 29 0.46 18.15 1.87
N LEU A 30 -0.33 18.39 2.92
CA LEU A 30 0.04 18.12 4.32
C LEU A 30 -0.33 16.69 4.73
N VAL A 31 0.55 16.01 5.48
CA VAL A 31 0.33 14.62 5.96
C VAL A 31 0.57 14.53 7.46
N GLU A 32 -0.31 13.80 8.16
CA GLU A 32 -0.20 13.49 9.59
C GLU A 32 0.07 11.99 9.80
N LYS A 33 0.91 11.64 10.79
CA LYS A 33 1.25 10.26 11.12
C LYS A 33 1.07 9.99 12.61
N HIS A 34 0.23 9.01 12.93
CA HIS A 34 0.01 8.53 14.29
C HIS A 34 0.60 7.12 14.45
N ILE A 35 1.25 6.85 15.57
CA ILE A 35 1.77 5.51 15.91
C ILE A 35 0.92 4.96 17.05
N ILE A 36 0.09 3.97 16.75
CA ILE A 36 -0.80 3.32 17.70
C ILE A 36 -0.14 2.02 18.16
N LYS A 37 0.11 1.90 19.46
CA LYS A 37 0.73 0.72 20.09
C LYS A 37 -0.35 -0.28 20.54
N SER A 38 0.05 -1.51 20.86
CA SER A 38 -0.85 -2.60 21.27
C SER A 38 -1.65 -2.34 22.54
N ASN A 39 -1.19 -1.41 23.39
CA ASN A 39 -1.87 -1.00 24.62
C ASN A 39 -2.95 0.07 24.40
N ASP A 40 -3.08 0.61 23.19
CA ASP A 40 -4.11 1.59 22.85
C ASP A 40 -5.43 0.86 22.54
N ALA A 41 -6.56 1.39 23.04
CA ALA A 41 -7.88 0.81 22.83
C ALA A 41 -8.26 0.67 21.34
N ARG A 42 -7.71 1.52 20.46
CA ARG A 42 -7.94 1.49 19.01
C ARG A 42 -7.16 0.37 18.31
N TYR A 43 -6.15 -0.22 18.95
CA TYR A 43 -5.29 -1.21 18.31
C TYR A 43 -6.07 -2.44 17.87
N ALA A 44 -6.93 -2.99 18.74
CA ALA A 44 -7.66 -4.22 18.47
C ALA A 44 -8.54 -4.11 17.21
N ILE A 45 -9.21 -2.97 17.02
CA ILE A 45 -10.03 -2.75 15.82
C ILE A 45 -9.17 -2.58 14.57
N LEU A 46 -8.08 -1.82 14.65
CA LEU A 46 -7.16 -1.63 13.52
C LEU A 46 -6.49 -2.95 13.09
N ASP A 47 -6.13 -3.78 14.07
CA ASP A 47 -5.56 -5.10 13.86
C ASP A 47 -6.53 -6.02 13.09
N LYS A 48 -7.79 -6.08 13.56
CA LYS A 48 -8.86 -6.83 12.90
C LYS A 48 -9.04 -6.39 11.44
N TYR A 49 -9.09 -5.08 11.19
CA TYR A 49 -9.26 -4.54 9.84
C TYR A 49 -8.06 -4.81 8.95
N ALA A 50 -6.84 -4.72 9.49
CA ALA A 50 -5.62 -5.06 8.76
C ALA A 50 -5.59 -6.55 8.37
N HIS A 51 -6.08 -7.43 9.24
CA HIS A 51 -6.24 -8.85 8.94
C HIS A 51 -7.31 -9.11 7.86
N LEU A 52 -8.46 -8.45 7.93
CA LEU A 52 -9.50 -8.56 6.89
C LEU A 52 -9.00 -8.05 5.53
N SER A 53 -8.29 -6.92 5.51
CA SER A 53 -7.65 -6.40 4.30
C SER A 53 -6.67 -7.40 3.69
N ASN A 54 -5.93 -8.14 4.52
CA ASN A 54 -5.01 -9.17 4.06
C ASN A 54 -5.73 -10.28 3.27
N ASN A 55 -6.88 -10.70 3.78
CA ASN A 55 -7.71 -11.73 3.14
C ASN A 55 -8.28 -11.23 1.80
N VAL A 56 -8.79 -10.00 1.76
CA VAL A 56 -9.28 -9.36 0.52
C VAL A 56 -8.14 -9.24 -0.51
N TYR A 57 -6.96 -8.77 -0.09
CA TYR A 57 -5.79 -8.64 -0.97
C TYR A 57 -5.40 -9.97 -1.60
N ASN A 58 -5.27 -11.02 -0.78
CA ASN A 58 -4.86 -12.34 -1.26
C ASN A 58 -5.88 -12.94 -2.22
N GLN A 59 -7.18 -12.81 -1.92
CA GLN A 59 -8.24 -13.31 -2.80
C GLN A 59 -8.28 -12.54 -4.13
N ALA A 60 -8.09 -11.22 -4.08
CA ALA A 60 -8.04 -10.38 -5.26
C ALA A 60 -6.84 -10.72 -6.14
N LEU A 61 -5.66 -10.85 -5.53
CA LEU A 61 -4.45 -11.26 -6.23
C LEU A 61 -4.59 -12.67 -6.81
N TYR A 62 -5.28 -13.59 -6.12
CA TYR A 62 -5.55 -14.92 -6.64
C TYR A 62 -6.37 -14.85 -7.94
N ARG A 63 -7.51 -14.16 -7.92
CA ARG A 63 -8.35 -13.98 -9.12
C ARG A 63 -7.59 -13.34 -10.27
N PHE A 64 -6.79 -12.31 -9.96
CA PHE A 64 -5.96 -11.64 -10.97
C PHE A 64 -4.93 -12.61 -11.57
N ARG A 65 -4.19 -13.35 -10.74
CA ARG A 65 -3.18 -14.32 -11.19
C ARG A 65 -3.80 -15.46 -12.01
N GLN A 66 -4.96 -15.97 -11.61
CA GLN A 66 -5.70 -16.98 -12.37
C GLN A 66 -6.05 -16.49 -13.78
N ALA A 67 -6.55 -15.27 -13.91
CA ALA A 67 -6.81 -14.67 -15.22
C ALA A 67 -5.51 -14.46 -16.02
N PHE A 68 -4.48 -13.92 -15.36
CA PHE A 68 -3.19 -13.61 -15.98
C PHE A 68 -2.49 -14.86 -16.54
N PHE A 69 -2.47 -15.97 -15.79
CA PHE A 69 -1.88 -17.22 -16.24
C PHE A 69 -2.69 -17.92 -17.33
N LYS A 70 -3.97 -17.56 -17.48
CA LYS A 70 -4.81 -17.94 -18.63
C LYS A 70 -4.69 -16.96 -19.82
N GLY A 71 -3.69 -16.07 -19.80
CA GLY A 71 -3.44 -15.10 -20.86
C GLY A 71 -4.36 -13.87 -20.86
N LYS A 72 -5.17 -13.67 -19.83
CA LYS A 72 -6.13 -12.55 -19.74
C LYS A 72 -5.67 -11.50 -18.72
N TRP A 73 -5.64 -10.23 -19.13
CA TRP A 73 -5.46 -9.13 -18.20
C TRP A 73 -6.80 -8.75 -17.56
N LEU A 74 -6.84 -8.75 -16.22
CA LEU A 74 -8.05 -8.39 -15.48
C LEU A 74 -8.07 -6.89 -15.19
N SER A 75 -9.13 -6.19 -15.57
CA SER A 75 -9.34 -4.79 -15.18
C SER A 75 -9.91 -4.71 -13.77
N TYR A 76 -9.82 -3.53 -13.15
CA TYR A 76 -10.42 -3.29 -11.83
C TYR A 76 -11.93 -3.56 -11.84
N GLU A 77 -12.64 -3.12 -12.88
CA GLU A 77 -14.10 -3.27 -13.00
C GLU A 77 -14.50 -4.74 -13.07
N LYS A 78 -13.74 -5.56 -13.82
CA LYS A 78 -13.98 -7.01 -13.89
C LYS A 78 -13.67 -7.69 -12.57
N LEU A 79 -12.61 -7.26 -11.88
CA LEU A 79 -12.26 -7.76 -10.55
C LEU A 79 -13.37 -7.43 -9.53
N ASP A 80 -13.82 -6.17 -9.45
CA ASP A 80 -14.91 -5.73 -8.58
C ASP A 80 -16.22 -6.47 -8.88
N LYS A 81 -16.61 -6.58 -10.15
CA LYS A 81 -17.79 -7.38 -10.58
C LYS A 81 -17.69 -8.83 -10.12
N SER A 82 -16.52 -9.45 -10.23
CA SER A 82 -16.34 -10.83 -9.76
C SER A 82 -16.58 -10.96 -8.25
N PHE A 83 -16.15 -9.98 -7.45
CA PHE A 83 -16.36 -10.01 -6.00
C PHE A 83 -17.82 -9.79 -5.63
N LYS A 84 -18.51 -8.86 -6.30
CA LYS A 84 -19.95 -8.66 -6.18
C LYS A 84 -20.73 -9.94 -6.51
N GLN A 85 -20.37 -10.59 -7.60
CA GLN A 85 -21.01 -11.83 -8.03
C GLN A 85 -20.84 -12.95 -6.99
N SER A 86 -19.60 -13.20 -6.53
CA SER A 86 -19.36 -14.22 -5.50
C SER A 86 -20.00 -13.92 -4.16
N PHE A 87 -20.20 -12.64 -3.82
CA PHE A 87 -20.97 -12.26 -2.65
C PHE A 87 -22.45 -12.62 -2.84
N ASN A 88 -23.05 -12.23 -3.97
CA ASN A 88 -24.45 -12.52 -4.29
C ASN A 88 -24.75 -14.03 -4.35
N GLN A 89 -23.82 -14.81 -4.87
CA GLN A 89 -23.91 -16.28 -4.95
C GLN A 89 -23.62 -16.98 -3.62
N LYS A 90 -23.23 -16.23 -2.58
CA LYS A 90 -22.80 -16.73 -1.28
C LYS A 90 -21.47 -17.53 -1.27
N ASP A 91 -20.71 -17.54 -2.35
CA ASP A 91 -19.42 -18.22 -2.45
C ASP A 91 -18.31 -17.56 -1.61
N CYS A 92 -18.33 -16.23 -1.49
CA CYS A 92 -17.28 -15.49 -0.81
C CYS A 92 -17.80 -14.21 -0.14
N MET A 93 -17.74 -14.17 1.19
CA MET A 93 -18.25 -13.04 1.99
C MET A 93 -17.25 -11.87 2.12
N LEU A 94 -16.03 -12.02 1.60
CA LEU A 94 -14.95 -11.05 1.81
C LEU A 94 -15.29 -9.64 1.32
N TYR A 95 -16.14 -9.51 0.29
CA TYR A 95 -16.53 -8.22 -0.29
C TYR A 95 -17.24 -7.28 0.70
N ARG A 96 -17.94 -7.84 1.71
CA ARG A 96 -18.61 -7.07 2.77
C ARG A 96 -17.99 -7.29 4.16
N SER A 97 -16.83 -7.92 4.25
CA SER A 97 -16.22 -8.29 5.54
C SER A 97 -15.77 -7.11 6.40
N MET A 98 -15.46 -5.96 5.79
CA MET A 98 -14.89 -4.79 6.46
C MET A 98 -15.94 -3.75 6.92
N LYS A 99 -17.20 -4.15 7.15
CA LYS A 99 -18.38 -3.29 7.39
C LYS A 99 -18.78 -2.36 6.23
N SER A 100 -17.81 -1.75 5.55
CA SER A 100 -18.00 -0.94 4.34
C SER A 100 -17.42 -1.65 3.12
N VAL A 101 -18.20 -1.67 2.04
CA VAL A 101 -17.78 -2.19 0.72
C VAL A 101 -16.65 -1.35 0.12
N HIS A 102 -16.65 -0.04 0.38
CA HIS A 102 -15.64 0.88 -0.14
C HIS A 102 -14.23 0.51 0.34
N LEU A 103 -14.09 0.05 1.59
CA LEU A 103 -12.80 -0.43 2.10
C LEU A 103 -12.28 -1.63 1.30
N ALA A 104 -13.13 -2.61 1.01
CA ALA A 104 -12.74 -3.75 0.16
C ALA A 104 -12.36 -3.27 -1.25
N GLN A 105 -13.13 -2.36 -1.84
CA GLN A 105 -12.85 -1.78 -3.16
C GLN A 105 -11.50 -1.08 -3.23
N GLN A 106 -11.10 -0.34 -2.19
CA GLN A 106 -9.77 0.28 -2.15
C GLN A 106 -8.65 -0.77 -2.16
N ILE A 107 -8.84 -1.92 -1.50
CA ILE A 107 -7.88 -3.03 -1.56
C ILE A 107 -7.85 -3.67 -2.96
N LEU A 108 -8.99 -3.79 -3.64
CA LEU A 108 -9.04 -4.26 -5.03
C LEU A 108 -8.30 -3.31 -5.98
N LYS A 109 -8.47 -1.98 -5.81
CA LYS A 109 -7.73 -0.96 -6.56
C LYS A 109 -6.23 -1.07 -6.32
N LEU A 110 -5.81 -1.26 -5.07
CA LEU A 110 -4.42 -1.47 -4.70
C LEU A 110 -3.82 -2.69 -5.41
N VAL A 111 -4.53 -3.82 -5.48
CA VAL A 111 -4.07 -5.01 -6.22
C VAL A 111 -3.91 -4.70 -7.71
N ASN A 112 -4.91 -4.06 -8.32
CA ASN A 112 -4.84 -3.67 -9.73
C ASN A 112 -3.64 -2.73 -10.00
N GLN A 113 -3.44 -1.72 -9.15
CA GLN A 113 -2.30 -0.81 -9.24
C GLN A 113 -0.96 -1.55 -9.12
N ASN A 114 -0.83 -2.46 -8.15
CA ASN A 114 0.38 -3.27 -7.97
C ASN A 114 0.70 -4.12 -9.21
N MET A 115 -0.32 -4.72 -9.84
CA MET A 115 -0.14 -5.50 -11.07
C MET A 115 0.27 -4.61 -12.24
N ILE A 116 -0.35 -3.44 -12.41
CA ILE A 116 0.02 -2.45 -13.44
C ILE A 116 1.47 -1.99 -13.24
N SER A 117 1.83 -1.60 -12.03
CA SER A 117 3.18 -1.15 -11.67
C SER A 117 4.22 -2.25 -11.93
N TRP A 118 3.93 -3.50 -11.56
CA TRP A 118 4.80 -4.63 -11.89
C TRP A 118 4.97 -4.80 -13.41
N ASN A 119 3.90 -4.72 -14.19
CA ASN A 119 3.99 -4.87 -15.64
C ASN A 119 4.80 -3.73 -16.28
N LYS A 120 4.65 -2.49 -15.80
CA LYS A 120 5.49 -1.36 -16.20
C LYS A 120 6.96 -1.60 -15.85
N ALA A 121 7.25 -2.02 -14.63
CA ALA A 121 8.60 -2.34 -14.18
C ALA A 121 9.21 -3.47 -15.02
N ARG A 122 8.46 -4.53 -15.32
CA ARG A 122 8.89 -5.64 -16.18
C ARG A 122 9.27 -5.16 -17.58
N LYS A 123 8.44 -4.32 -18.21
CA LYS A 123 8.72 -3.74 -19.52
C LYS A 123 9.95 -2.83 -19.50
N ALA A 124 10.11 -2.02 -18.46
CA ALA A 124 11.27 -1.16 -18.29
C ALA A 124 12.57 -1.97 -18.08
N TYR A 125 12.49 -3.06 -17.30
CA TYR A 125 13.60 -4.00 -17.10
C TYR A 125 14.04 -4.63 -18.42
N LEU A 126 13.11 -5.04 -19.29
CA LEU A 126 13.46 -5.61 -20.60
C LEU A 126 14.23 -4.62 -21.49
N LYS A 127 13.99 -3.32 -21.35
CA LYS A 127 14.67 -2.27 -22.12
C LYS A 127 16.02 -1.87 -21.54
N ALA A 128 16.14 -1.84 -20.22
CA ALA A 128 17.35 -1.40 -19.53
C ALA A 128 17.58 -2.20 -18.23
N PRO A 129 18.02 -3.48 -18.32
CA PRO A 129 18.23 -4.34 -17.15
C PRO A 129 19.19 -3.75 -16.12
N GLN A 130 20.22 -3.02 -16.58
CA GLN A 130 21.26 -2.38 -15.75
C GLN A 130 20.73 -1.31 -14.79
N LYS A 131 19.53 -0.77 -15.03
CA LYS A 131 18.88 0.21 -14.13
C LYS A 131 18.19 -0.46 -12.94
N PHE A 132 18.21 -1.79 -12.86
CA PHE A 132 17.52 -2.56 -11.84
C PHE A 132 18.52 -3.44 -11.09
N THR A 133 18.29 -3.62 -9.80
CA THR A 133 19.04 -4.58 -8.97
C THR A 133 18.68 -6.03 -9.28
N GLY A 134 17.62 -6.26 -10.07
CA GLY A 134 17.21 -7.58 -10.53
C GLY A 134 15.86 -7.56 -11.25
N LYS A 135 15.47 -8.70 -11.80
CA LYS A 135 14.21 -8.86 -12.55
C LYS A 135 12.99 -8.60 -11.65
N PRO A 136 12.08 -7.67 -12.02
CA PRO A 136 10.86 -7.41 -11.26
C PRO A 136 9.98 -8.65 -11.13
N LYS A 137 9.71 -9.05 -9.88
CA LYS A 137 8.89 -10.22 -9.56
C LYS A 137 7.41 -9.84 -9.47
N ILE A 138 6.54 -10.74 -9.93
CA ILE A 138 5.09 -10.59 -9.82
C ILE A 138 4.70 -10.42 -8.34
N PRO A 139 3.68 -9.59 -8.01
CA PRO A 139 3.19 -9.47 -6.64
C PRO A 139 2.90 -10.84 -6.03
N LYS A 140 3.37 -11.01 -4.78
CA LYS A 140 3.22 -12.23 -3.98
C LYS A 140 2.02 -12.11 -3.07
N TYR A 141 1.45 -13.26 -2.72
CA TYR A 141 0.51 -13.34 -1.61
C TYR A 141 1.17 -12.88 -0.32
N LYS A 142 0.37 -12.25 0.52
CA LYS A 142 0.73 -11.91 1.89
C LYS A 142 0.61 -13.15 2.78
N PRO A 143 1.36 -13.23 3.89
CA PRO A 143 1.27 -14.36 4.82
C PRO A 143 -0.17 -14.60 5.31
N LYS A 144 -0.56 -15.87 5.44
CA LYS A 144 -1.82 -16.25 6.10
C LYS A 144 -1.75 -15.80 7.57
N GLY A 145 -2.85 -15.26 8.11
CA GLY A 145 -2.82 -14.65 9.45
C GLY A 145 -2.16 -13.27 9.50
N GLY A 146 -1.54 -12.82 8.40
CA GLY A 146 -0.85 -11.53 8.33
C GLY A 146 -1.79 -10.33 8.28
N LYS A 147 -1.16 -9.16 8.15
CA LYS A 147 -1.79 -7.85 8.09
C LYS A 147 -1.50 -7.19 6.74
N ASN A 148 -2.44 -6.39 6.27
CA ASN A 148 -2.27 -5.56 5.09
C ASN A 148 -2.73 -4.12 5.38
N ILE A 149 -2.29 -3.18 4.54
CA ILE A 149 -2.75 -1.79 4.61
C ILE A 149 -4.28 -1.71 4.50
N VAL A 150 -4.90 -0.83 5.27
CA VAL A 150 -6.30 -0.46 5.14
C VAL A 150 -6.35 0.96 4.60
N ILE A 151 -7.10 1.17 3.53
CA ILE A 151 -7.24 2.47 2.89
C ILE A 151 -8.68 2.92 3.13
N VAL A 152 -8.84 4.01 3.86
CA VAL A 152 -10.12 4.65 4.12
C VAL A 152 -10.23 5.84 3.17
N ASP A 153 -11.29 5.90 2.39
CA ASP A 153 -11.55 7.02 1.49
C ASP A 153 -12.46 8.07 2.14
N ASN A 154 -12.54 9.24 1.51
CA ASN A 154 -13.37 10.35 1.99
C ASN A 154 -14.88 10.02 2.00
N GLN A 155 -15.31 8.95 1.32
CA GLN A 155 -16.71 8.51 1.37
C GLN A 155 -17.00 7.70 2.64
N THR A 156 -16.01 6.94 3.11
CA THR A 156 -16.11 6.12 4.31
C THR A 156 -15.75 6.88 5.59
N ALA A 157 -14.92 7.92 5.50
CA ALA A 157 -14.46 8.71 6.64
C ALA A 157 -15.46 9.79 7.12
N LYS A 158 -16.63 9.90 6.48
CA LYS A 158 -17.69 10.85 6.85
C LYS A 158 -18.32 10.53 8.19
#